data_AF-A0AA40BPB5-F1
#
_entry.id   AF-A0AA40BPB5-F1
#
_cell.length_a   1.000
_cell.length_b   1.000
_cell.length_c   1.000
_cell.angle_alpha   90.00
_cell.angle_beta   90.00
_cell.angle_gamma   90.00
#
_symmetry.space_group_name_H-M   'P 1'
#
loop_
_entity.id
_entity.type
_entity.pdbx_description
1 polymer ?
#
loop_
_entity_poly.entity_id
_entity_poly.type
_entity_poly.pdbx_seq_one_letter_code
_entity_poly.pdbx_strand_id
1 'polypeptide(L)' 'EAGTVELYQGRDKPIIVAIIGTVHPQTGPGLTIDPRRLNVMLTRHRCALLIIRDIHV' A
#
# COMPACT_ATOMS: atom_id res chain seq x y z
N GLU A 1 2.67 -1.66 14.15
CA GLU A 1 3.79 -0.95 13.53
C GLU A 1 3.25 -0.12 12.38
N ALA A 2 3.82 1.06 12.12
CA ALA A 2 3.44 1.93 11.01
C ALA A 2 4.70 2.34 10.25
N GLY A 3 4.62 2.41 8.92
CA GLY A 3 5.76 2.68 8.06
C GLY A 3 5.39 2.58 6.59
N THR A 4 6.31 2.98 5.70
CA THR A 4 6.12 2.84 4.25
C THR A 4 6.32 1.39 3.80
N VAL A 5 5.87 1.07 2.59
CA VAL A 5 5.86 -0.30 2.03
C VAL A 5 7.23 -0.98 2.06
N GLU A 6 8.32 -0.23 1.95
CA GLU A 6 9.69 -0.74 1.94
C GLU A 6 10.06 -1.44 3.25
N LEU A 7 9.53 -0.98 4.39
CA LEU A 7 9.76 -1.60 5.70
C LEU A 7 9.18 -3.02 5.82
N TYR A 8 8.25 -3.36 4.93
CA TYR A 8 7.56 -4.63 4.93
C TYR A 8 8.04 -5.57 3.81
N GLN A 9 9.07 -5.20 3.04
CA GLN A 9 9.60 -6.09 2.03
C GLN A 9 10.19 -7.36 2.67
N GLY A 10 9.71 -8.54 2.28
CA GLY A 10 10.12 -9.82 2.86
C GLY A 10 9.60 -10.09 4.28
N ARG A 11 8.67 -9.26 4.78
CA ARG A 11 8.03 -9.44 6.09
C ARG A 11 6.52 -9.54 5.92
N ASP A 12 5.93 -10.56 6.53
CA ASP A 12 4.48 -10.74 6.51
C ASP A 12 3.86 -10.33 7.83
N LYS A 13 2.60 -9.89 7.78
CA LYS A 13 1.77 -9.62 8.96
C LYS A 13 0.40 -10.30 8.77
N PRO A 14 -0.28 -10.72 9.86
CA PRO A 14 -1.63 -11.28 9.76
C PRO A 14 -2.60 -10.32 9.07
N ILE A 15 -2.53 -9.03 9.44
CA ILE A 15 -3.37 -7.96 8.91
C ILE A 15 -2.46 -6.82 8.43
N ILE A 16 -2.73 -6.28 7.24
CA ILE A 16 -2.13 -5.06 6.72
C ILE A 16 -3.23 -4.02 6.53
N VAL A 17 -2.99 -2.79 6.99
CA VAL A 17 -3.82 -1.62 6.69
C VAL A 17 -2.99 -0.67 5.82
N ALA A 18 -3.44 -0.45 4.59
CA ALA A 18 -2.77 0.40 3.63
C ALA A 18 -3.55 1.70 3.44
N ILE A 19 -2.89 2.83 3.68
CA ILE A 19 -3.46 4.17 3.49
C ILE A 19 -2.78 4.79 2.28
N ILE A 20 -3.57 5.05 1.23
CA ILE A 20 -3.11 5.69 0.00
C ILE A 20 -3.59 7.14 0.02
N GLY A 21 -2.69 8.06 0.35
CA GLY A 21 -2.99 9.49 0.48
C GLY A 21 -2.99 10.29 -0.83
N THR A 22 -2.80 9.64 -1.98
CA THR A 22 -2.77 10.32 -3.28
C THR A 22 -4.19 10.58 -3.78
N VAL A 23 -4.49 11.83 -4.14
CA VAL A 23 -5.80 12.28 -4.62
C VAL A 23 -5.68 12.80 -6.05
N HIS A 24 -6.70 12.57 -6.88
CA HIS A 24 -6.73 13.10 -8.25
C HIS A 24 -6.61 14.64 -8.26
N PRO A 25 -5.91 15.28 -9.23
CA PRO A 25 -5.15 14.71 -10.36
C PRO A 25 -3.69 14.35 -10.03
N GLN A 26 -3.30 14.46 -8.76
CA GLN A 26 -1.92 14.29 -8.34
C GLN A 26 -1.62 12.82 -8.09
N THR A 27 -1.10 12.13 -9.10
CA THR A 27 -0.51 10.81 -8.89
C THR A 27 0.74 10.98 -8.02
N GLY A 28 0.63 10.65 -6.74
CA GLY A 28 1.76 10.78 -5.81
C GLY A 28 2.87 9.77 -6.10
N PRO A 29 4.09 10.04 -5.62
CA PRO A 29 5.26 9.21 -5.90
C PRO A 29 5.22 7.87 -5.16
N GLY A 30 5.91 6.87 -5.71
CA GLY A 30 6.16 5.58 -5.05
C GLY A 30 5.07 4.54 -5.28
N LEU A 31 4.14 4.38 -4.33
CA LEU A 31 3.23 3.23 -4.30
C LEU A 31 2.26 3.17 -5.49
N THR A 32 1.76 4.31 -5.94
CA THR A 32 0.72 4.41 -6.98
C THR A 32 1.26 4.45 -8.40
N ILE A 33 2.58 4.60 -8.56
CA ILE A 33 3.25 4.63 -9.88
C ILE A 33 4.22 3.47 -10.09
N ASP A 34 4.66 2.79 -9.02
CA ASP A 34 5.56 1.64 -9.10
C ASP A 34 4.78 0.33 -8.85
N PRO A 35 4.52 -0.49 -9.89
CA PRO A 35 3.80 -1.75 -9.74
C PRO A 35 4.54 -2.75 -8.84
N ARG A 36 5.86 -2.64 -8.66
CA ARG A 36 6.63 -3.52 -7.77
C ARG A 36 6.32 -3.20 -6.31
N ARG A 37 6.21 -1.92 -5.96
CA ARG A 37 5.80 -1.47 -4.61
C ARG A 37 4.35 -1.84 -4.32
N LEU A 38 3.48 -1.69 -5.32
CA LEU A 38 2.09 -2.14 -5.21
C LEU A 38 2.02 -3.64 -4.93
N ASN A 39 2.79 -4.46 -5.67
CA ASN A 39 2.83 -5.91 -5.43
C ASN A 39 3.28 -6.24 -4.01
N VAL A 40 4.30 -5.55 -3.47
CA VAL A 40 4.71 -5.73 -2.07
C VAL A 40 3.52 -5.45 -1.14
N MET A 41 2.87 -4.29 -1.25
CA MET A 41 1.71 -3.92 -0.42
C MET A 41 0.58 -4.96 -0.46
N LEU A 42 0.27 -5.47 -1.65
CA LEU A 42 -0.79 -6.44 -1.87
C LEU A 42 -0.45 -7.85 -1.36
N THR A 43 0.82 -8.18 -1.09
CA THR A 43 1.25 -9.57 -0.80
C THR A 43 1.75 -9.81 0.62
N ARG A 44 1.88 -8.78 1.47
CA ARG A 44 2.40 -8.95 2.84
C ARG A 44 1.37 -9.39 3.90
N HIS A 45 0.10 -9.45 3.54
CA HIS A 45 -0.95 -9.88 4.47
C HIS A 45 -1.15 -11.40 4.40
N ARG A 46 -1.36 -12.05 5.55
CA ARG A 46 -1.70 -13.49 5.60
C ARG A 46 -3.19 -13.77 5.72
N CYS A 47 -3.94 -12.86 6.33
CA CYS A 47 -5.36 -13.04 6.63
C CYS A 47 -6.24 -11.95 6.00
N ALA A 48 -5.91 -10.67 6.22
CA ALA A 48 -6.74 -9.58 5.74
C ALA A 48 -5.92 -8.37 5.27
N LEU A 49 -6.38 -7.73 4.20
CA LEU A 49 -5.87 -6.48 3.67
C LEU A 49 -6.98 -5.44 3.62
N LEU A 50 -6.79 -4.33 4.34
CA LEU A 50 -7.69 -3.18 4.29
C LEU A 50 -7.01 -2.05 3.52
N ILE A 51 -7.63 -1.58 2.45
CA ILE A 51 -7.13 -0.45 1.64
C ILE A 51 -8.06 0.75 1.85
N ILE A 52 -7.48 1.87 2.28
CA ILE A 52 -8.17 3.15 2.43
C ILE A 52 -7.57 4.11 1.40
N ARG A 53 -8.40 4.59 0.47
CA ARG A 53 -8.00 5.54 -0.59
C ARG A 53 -9.17 6.42 -0.97
N ASP A 54 -8.86 7.56 -1.58
CA ASP A 54 -9.84 8.26 -2.42
C ASP A 54 -10.05 7.47 -3.73
N ILE A 55 -11.31 7.32 -4.12
CA ILE A 55 -11.71 6.62 -5.35
C ILE A 55 -12.06 7.56 -6.48
N HIS A 56 -12.17 8.86 -6.21
CA HIS A 56 -12.45 9.84 -7.24
C HIS A 56 -11.23 9.96 -8.17
N VAL A 57 -11.49 9.65 -9.44
CA VAL A 57 -10.58 9.75 -10.59
C VAL A 57 -10.86 11.05 -11.31
#